data_AF-A0A059J4E0-F1
#
_entry.id   AF-A0A059J4E0-F1
#
_cell.length_a   1.000
_cell.length_b   1.000
_cell.length_c   1.000
_cell.angle_alpha   90.00
_cell.angle_beta   90.00
_cell.angle_gamma   90.00
#
_symmetry.space_group_name_H-M   'P 1'
#
loop_
_entity.id
_entity.type
_entity.pdbx_description
1 polymer ?
#
loop_
_entity_poly.entity_id
_entity_poly.type
_entity_poly.pdbx_seq_one_letter_code
_entity_poly.pdbx_strand_id
1 'polypeptide(L)'
;MQVIVALAALGSLAAPALGFSIPRGVPVSQSMIDVKLSSSGNSMVKATITNNGNRALNLLKFHTIMDSNPTRKVSIESEDGKEIQFTGMMPTYKEKDLKPSYFISLPPKGTVEHSFDIARTHDLSRGGKFTLKAEGMVPIAEENGTEITGAAKYHSNELHMTIDGKKAASVENAFGIVKRGPLSRINKRTSIDMQSCGNRQELQALTAALKASAQLSSKSAQAVSQNQEKYMEYFKDPQYMQTVQSRFQAVAQESSSTTGGSTTYHCSDTMGGCEEGVLAYTLPSQNEVFNCPIYYSDLPPLSNECHAQDQATTTLHELTHNPAVQEPFCEDNGYGYDRATALSAEQAVQNADSYALFANGKFNLILPMLIDPD
;
A
#
# COMPACT_ATOMS: atom_id res chain seq x y z
N MET A 1 10.20 -29.71 34.43
CA MET A 1 10.96 -29.34 33.21
C MET A 1 10.07 -29.71 32.02
N GLN A 2 9.15 -28.81 31.65
CA GLN A 2 8.22 -29.01 30.55
C GLN A 2 8.86 -28.40 29.30
N VAL A 3 9.13 -29.24 28.31
CA VAL A 3 9.62 -28.83 27.00
C VAL A 3 8.45 -28.26 26.24
N ILE A 4 8.44 -26.93 26.05
CA ILE A 4 7.52 -26.26 25.13
C ILE A 4 8.01 -26.59 23.72
N VAL A 5 7.27 -27.45 23.03
CA VAL A 5 7.44 -27.69 21.60
C VAL A 5 6.87 -26.47 20.88
N ALA A 6 7.74 -25.61 20.35
CA ALA A 6 7.36 -24.57 19.42
C ALA A 6 6.92 -25.25 18.11
N LEU A 7 5.61 -25.27 17.84
CA LEU A 7 5.12 -25.57 16.51
C LEU A 7 5.53 -24.40 15.60
N ALA A 8 6.54 -24.62 14.77
CA ALA A 8 6.74 -23.82 13.57
C ALA A 8 5.56 -24.09 12.64
N ALA A 9 4.54 -23.23 12.68
CA ALA A 9 3.54 -23.18 11.64
C ALA A 9 4.25 -22.72 10.36
N LEU A 10 4.55 -23.66 9.47
CA LEU A 10 4.80 -23.39 8.07
C LEU A 10 3.50 -22.85 7.47
N GLY A 11 3.21 -21.57 7.73
CA GLY A 11 2.23 -20.85 6.97
C GLY A 11 2.77 -20.80 5.54
N SER A 12 2.10 -21.48 4.61
CA SER A 12 2.16 -21.08 3.22
C SER A 12 1.73 -19.62 3.19
N LEU A 13 2.70 -18.70 3.14
CA LEU A 13 2.46 -17.29 2.88
C LEU A 13 1.84 -17.26 1.48
N ALA A 14 0.51 -17.29 1.41
CA ALA A 14 -0.18 -16.91 0.20
C ALA A 14 0.32 -15.50 -0.09
N ALA A 15 1.09 -15.35 -1.18
CA ALA A 15 1.58 -14.05 -1.59
C ALA A 15 0.35 -13.14 -1.66
N PRO A 16 0.38 -11.94 -1.03
CA PRO A 16 -0.77 -11.06 -1.07
C PRO A 16 -1.12 -10.79 -2.53
N ALA A 17 -2.38 -11.03 -2.89
CA ALA A 17 -2.89 -10.69 -4.20
C ALA A 17 -3.03 -9.16 -4.29
N LEU A 18 -1.89 -8.51 -4.48
CA LEU A 18 -1.75 -7.07 -4.72
C LEU A 18 -2.74 -6.65 -5.79
N GLY A 19 -3.56 -5.64 -5.50
CA GLY A 19 -4.57 -5.19 -6.44
C GLY A 19 -5.20 -3.85 -6.10
N PHE A 20 -5.36 -3.05 -7.14
CA PHE A 20 -6.11 -1.80 -7.11
C PHE A 20 -7.63 -2.03 -7.00
N SER A 21 -8.37 -0.96 -6.68
CA SER A 21 -9.82 -0.93 -6.53
C SER A 21 -10.57 -1.40 -7.77
N ILE A 22 -11.58 -2.24 -7.57
CA ILE A 22 -12.38 -2.86 -8.63
C ILE A 22 -13.85 -2.80 -8.22
N PRO A 23 -14.75 -2.26 -9.07
CA PRO A 23 -16.17 -2.14 -8.72
C PRO A 23 -16.83 -3.50 -8.41
N ARG A 24 -17.73 -3.52 -7.43
CA ARG A 24 -18.55 -4.68 -7.08
C ARG A 24 -19.28 -5.25 -8.28
N GLY A 25 -19.28 -6.58 -8.38
CA GLY A 25 -20.05 -7.31 -9.38
C GLY A 25 -19.41 -7.39 -10.77
N VAL A 26 -18.26 -6.75 -11.00
CA VAL A 26 -17.55 -6.92 -12.26
C VAL A 26 -16.91 -8.32 -12.34
N PRO A 27 -16.85 -8.94 -13.53
CA PRO A 27 -16.28 -10.26 -13.71
C PRO A 27 -14.76 -10.29 -13.43
N VAL A 28 -14.31 -11.32 -12.72
CA VAL A 28 -12.90 -11.61 -12.48
C VAL A 28 -12.51 -12.90 -13.21
N SER A 29 -11.56 -12.79 -14.14
CA SER A 29 -11.05 -13.94 -14.89
C SER A 29 -9.71 -14.43 -14.35
N GLN A 30 -9.52 -15.75 -14.32
CA GLN A 30 -8.27 -16.41 -13.89
C GLN A 30 -7.30 -16.67 -15.04
N SER A 31 -7.77 -16.57 -16.29
CA SER A 31 -7.01 -17.00 -17.47
C SER A 31 -6.98 -15.95 -18.58
N MET A 32 -7.59 -14.78 -18.36
CA MET A 32 -7.65 -13.71 -19.35
C MET A 32 -6.28 -13.14 -19.70
N ILE A 33 -5.36 -13.07 -18.73
CA ILE A 33 -3.97 -12.72 -18.96
C ILE A 33 -3.04 -13.84 -18.47
N ASP A 34 -1.93 -14.05 -19.18
CA ASP A 34 -0.81 -14.90 -18.76
C ASP A 34 0.37 -13.98 -18.42
N VAL A 35 1.05 -14.22 -17.31
CA VAL A 35 2.25 -13.47 -16.89
C VAL A 35 3.41 -14.43 -16.77
N LYS A 36 4.49 -14.18 -17.51
CA LYS A 36 5.72 -14.96 -17.44
C LYS A 36 6.91 -14.10 -17.05
N LEU A 37 7.68 -14.58 -16.08
CA LEU A 37 8.91 -13.95 -15.64
C LEU A 37 10.12 -14.60 -16.31
N SER A 38 11.03 -13.77 -16.79
CA SER A 38 12.32 -14.19 -17.34
C SER A 38 13.42 -13.28 -16.81
N SER A 39 14.65 -13.79 -16.72
CA SER A 39 15.82 -12.97 -16.42
C SER A 39 16.32 -12.30 -17.71
N SER A 40 16.69 -11.03 -17.63
CA SER A 40 17.33 -10.28 -18.72
C SER A 40 18.63 -9.61 -18.29
N GLY A 41 19.19 -9.99 -17.14
CA GLY A 41 20.42 -9.41 -16.59
C GLY A 41 20.77 -10.03 -15.23
N ASN A 42 21.64 -9.35 -14.47
CA ASN A 42 22.04 -9.84 -13.14
C ASN A 42 20.85 -9.86 -12.16
N SER A 43 20.19 -8.71 -12.00
CA SER A 43 18.99 -8.50 -11.18
C SER A 43 17.82 -7.93 -12.00
N MET A 44 17.97 -7.86 -13.32
CA MET A 44 16.90 -7.40 -14.21
C MET A 44 15.93 -8.55 -14.50
N VAL A 45 14.66 -8.30 -14.24
CA VAL A 45 13.55 -9.21 -14.51
C VAL A 45 12.69 -8.61 -15.61
N LYS A 46 12.28 -9.44 -16.55
CA LYS A 46 11.30 -9.10 -17.58
C LYS A 46 10.03 -9.91 -17.37
N ALA A 47 8.93 -9.20 -17.14
CA ALA A 47 7.59 -9.74 -17.16
C ALA A 47 6.99 -9.62 -18.57
N THR A 48 6.45 -10.72 -19.08
CA THR A 48 5.75 -10.79 -20.36
C THR A 48 4.28 -11.07 -20.09
N ILE A 49 3.42 -10.10 -20.41
CA ILE A 49 1.98 -10.14 -20.14
C ILE A 49 1.25 -10.38 -21.46
N THR A 50 0.51 -11.47 -21.55
CA THR A 50 -0.17 -11.89 -22.78
C THR A 50 -1.69 -11.92 -22.60
N ASN A 51 -2.42 -11.31 -23.52
CA ASN A 51 -3.88 -11.38 -23.57
C ASN A 51 -4.32 -12.70 -24.21
N ASN A 52 -4.86 -13.62 -23.41
CA ASN A 52 -5.37 -14.89 -23.92
C ASN A 52 -6.77 -14.78 -24.54
N GLY A 53 -7.42 -13.63 -24.43
CA GLY A 53 -8.73 -13.35 -24.99
C GLY A 53 -8.72 -13.10 -26.50
N ASN A 54 -9.92 -12.82 -27.02
CA ASN A 54 -10.19 -12.46 -28.41
C ASN A 54 -10.64 -11.00 -28.58
N ARG A 55 -10.56 -10.20 -27.50
CA ARG A 55 -10.89 -8.77 -27.48
C ARG A 55 -9.68 -7.98 -26.99
N ALA A 56 -9.55 -6.74 -27.43
CA ALA A 56 -8.57 -5.82 -26.87
C ALA A 56 -8.92 -5.52 -25.41
N LEU A 57 -7.90 -5.32 -24.59
CA LEU A 57 -8.03 -4.97 -23.18
C LEU A 57 -7.30 -3.65 -22.94
N ASN A 58 -7.80 -2.84 -22.01
CA ASN A 58 -7.04 -1.72 -21.48
C ASN A 58 -6.71 -2.02 -20.01
N LEU A 59 -5.44 -2.27 -19.70
CA LEU A 59 -4.99 -2.76 -18.40
C LEU A 59 -4.54 -1.61 -17.51
N LEU A 60 -5.15 -1.45 -16.33
CA LEU A 60 -4.69 -0.44 -15.37
C LEU A 60 -3.32 -0.84 -14.80
N LYS A 61 -2.37 0.10 -14.79
CA LYS A 61 -0.99 -0.16 -14.33
C LYS A 61 -0.84 -0.20 -12.80
N PHE A 62 -1.64 0.60 -12.09
CA PHE A 62 -1.44 0.86 -10.67
C PHE A 62 -1.44 -0.39 -9.81
N HIS A 63 -0.38 -0.53 -9.02
CA HIS A 63 -0.15 -1.64 -8.12
C HIS A 63 -0.21 -3.01 -8.78
N THR A 64 0.20 -3.10 -10.04
CA THR A 64 0.33 -4.35 -10.80
C THR A 64 1.78 -4.63 -11.15
N ILE A 65 2.06 -5.79 -11.75
CA ILE A 65 3.39 -6.06 -12.31
C ILE A 65 3.83 -5.04 -13.39
N MET A 66 2.90 -4.28 -13.98
CA MET A 66 3.16 -3.25 -14.99
C MET A 66 3.33 -1.85 -14.41
N ASP A 67 3.29 -1.71 -13.08
CA ASP A 67 3.48 -0.42 -12.43
C ASP A 67 4.90 0.11 -12.71
N SER A 68 5.02 1.38 -13.12
CA SER A 68 6.31 2.04 -13.34
C SER A 68 7.00 2.40 -12.04
N ASN A 69 6.22 2.62 -10.97
CA ASN A 69 6.75 2.96 -9.65
C ASN A 69 7.57 1.80 -9.06
N PRO A 70 8.56 2.06 -8.20
CA PRO A 70 9.35 1.04 -7.49
C PRO A 70 8.56 0.36 -6.35
N THR A 71 7.41 -0.22 -6.69
CA THR A 71 6.55 -1.05 -5.84
C THR A 71 7.01 -2.51 -5.80
N ARG A 72 6.42 -3.32 -4.91
CA ARG A 72 6.68 -4.77 -4.86
C ARG A 72 5.98 -5.46 -6.03
N LYS A 73 6.75 -5.88 -7.03
CA LYS A 73 6.24 -6.59 -8.24
C LYS A 73 6.33 -8.11 -8.14
N VAL A 74 7.25 -8.60 -7.32
CA VAL A 74 7.55 -10.02 -7.12
C VAL A 74 7.83 -10.25 -5.64
N SER A 75 7.50 -11.44 -5.13
CA SER A 75 8.12 -11.97 -3.93
C SER A 75 9.50 -12.54 -4.27
N ILE A 76 10.44 -12.47 -3.33
CA ILE A 76 11.82 -12.90 -3.53
C ILE A 76 12.23 -13.75 -2.33
N GLU A 77 12.39 -15.05 -2.55
CA GLU A 77 12.86 -15.98 -1.53
C GLU A 77 14.33 -16.33 -1.78
N SER A 78 15.17 -16.30 -0.75
CA SER A 78 16.52 -16.88 -0.82
C SER A 78 16.48 -18.41 -0.83
N GLU A 79 17.63 -19.04 -1.12
CA GLU A 79 17.76 -20.52 -1.17
C GLU A 79 17.34 -21.22 0.13
N ASP A 80 17.37 -20.54 1.28
CA ASP A 80 16.90 -21.03 2.58
C ASP A 80 15.38 -20.82 2.82
N GLY A 81 14.64 -20.32 1.83
CA GLY A 81 13.19 -20.09 1.89
C GLY A 81 12.79 -18.83 2.66
N LYS A 82 13.73 -17.92 2.93
CA LYS A 82 13.42 -16.64 3.59
C LYS A 82 13.06 -15.56 2.56
N GLU A 83 11.93 -14.90 2.77
CA GLU A 83 11.55 -13.71 1.98
C GLU A 83 12.55 -12.57 2.22
N ILE A 84 13.04 -11.98 1.13
CA ILE A 84 13.89 -10.79 1.14
C ILE A 84 13.02 -9.57 1.36
N GLN A 85 13.44 -8.71 2.29
CA GLN A 85 12.68 -7.53 2.66
C GLN A 85 12.59 -6.54 1.49
N PHE A 86 11.37 -6.12 1.19
CA PHE A 86 11.09 -5.02 0.28
C PHE A 86 11.44 -3.66 0.91
N THR A 87 12.05 -2.79 0.12
CA THR A 87 12.56 -1.46 0.52
C THR A 87 12.10 -0.33 -0.39
N GLY A 88 11.21 -0.63 -1.36
CA GLY A 88 10.62 0.37 -2.25
C GLY A 88 9.47 1.13 -1.61
N MET A 89 8.66 1.78 -2.45
CA MET A 89 7.53 2.61 -1.99
C MET A 89 6.24 1.81 -1.82
N MET A 90 5.38 2.29 -0.92
CA MET A 90 3.98 1.92 -0.74
C MET A 90 3.10 3.12 -1.07
N PRO A 91 2.59 3.23 -2.31
CA PRO A 91 1.81 4.36 -2.77
C PRO A 91 0.31 4.19 -2.54
N THR A 92 -0.39 5.24 -2.10
CA THR A 92 -1.84 5.33 -2.30
C THR A 92 -2.13 5.91 -3.69
N TYR A 93 -2.95 5.23 -4.49
CA TYR A 93 -3.36 5.71 -5.82
C TYR A 93 -4.74 6.37 -5.81
N LYS A 94 -4.97 7.27 -6.77
CA LYS A 94 -6.29 7.86 -7.04
C LYS A 94 -7.24 6.80 -7.59
N GLU A 95 -8.41 6.66 -6.98
CA GLU A 95 -9.40 5.62 -7.33
C GLU A 95 -10.44 6.03 -8.38
N LYS A 96 -10.74 7.33 -8.47
CA LYS A 96 -11.77 7.88 -9.37
C LYS A 96 -11.14 8.73 -10.48
N ASP A 97 -11.93 9.04 -11.52
CA ASP A 97 -11.51 9.88 -12.66
C ASP A 97 -10.19 9.40 -13.31
N LEU A 98 -10.09 8.10 -13.53
CA LEU A 98 -8.90 7.47 -14.10
C LEU A 98 -8.65 7.98 -15.53
N LYS A 99 -7.41 8.37 -15.81
CA LYS A 99 -6.98 8.91 -17.10
C LYS A 99 -6.51 7.80 -18.04
N PRO A 100 -6.60 7.98 -19.37
CA PRO A 100 -6.08 7.01 -20.33
C PRO A 100 -4.59 6.69 -20.14
N SER A 101 -3.77 7.64 -19.67
CA SER A 101 -2.34 7.44 -19.39
C SER A 101 -2.06 6.41 -18.30
N TYR A 102 -3.05 6.04 -17.49
CA TYR A 102 -2.92 5.05 -16.41
C TYR A 102 -3.01 3.61 -16.93
N PHE A 103 -3.38 3.43 -18.20
CA PHE A 103 -3.64 2.14 -18.78
C PHE A 103 -2.62 1.76 -19.87
N ILE A 104 -2.50 0.46 -20.11
CA ILE A 104 -1.78 -0.13 -21.23
C ILE A 104 -2.78 -0.86 -22.11
N SER A 105 -2.86 -0.45 -23.37
CA SER A 105 -3.65 -1.17 -24.37
C SER A 105 -2.96 -2.48 -24.74
N LEU A 106 -3.71 -3.58 -24.71
CA LEU A 106 -3.23 -4.92 -25.01
C LEU A 106 -4.18 -5.58 -26.03
N PRO A 107 -3.77 -5.70 -27.30
CA PRO A 107 -4.64 -6.25 -28.35
C PRO A 107 -4.94 -7.74 -28.10
N PRO A 108 -5.98 -8.30 -28.76
CA PRO A 108 -6.29 -9.72 -28.70
C PRO A 108 -5.06 -10.55 -29.05
N LYS A 109 -4.73 -11.58 -28.24
CA LYS A 109 -3.55 -12.43 -28.45
C LYS A 109 -2.21 -11.68 -28.46
N GLY A 110 -2.23 -10.39 -28.13
CA GLY A 110 -1.06 -9.55 -28.04
C GLY A 110 -0.32 -9.74 -26.73
N THR A 111 0.90 -9.19 -26.71
CA THR A 111 1.80 -9.26 -25.58
C THR A 111 2.42 -7.88 -25.34
N VAL A 112 2.59 -7.53 -24.07
CA VAL A 112 3.41 -6.41 -23.63
C VAL A 112 4.52 -6.92 -22.71
N GLU A 113 5.68 -6.27 -22.75
CA GLU A 113 6.80 -6.58 -21.87
C GLU A 113 7.03 -5.42 -20.90
N HIS A 114 7.30 -5.74 -19.64
CA HIS A 114 7.70 -4.78 -18.62
C HIS A 114 8.97 -5.29 -17.94
N SER A 115 10.01 -4.46 -17.91
CA SER A 115 11.29 -4.81 -17.28
C SER A 115 11.52 -3.97 -16.03
N PHE A 116 12.02 -4.60 -14.97
CA PHE A 116 12.33 -3.95 -13.72
C PHE A 116 13.53 -4.63 -13.04
N ASP A 117 14.35 -3.82 -12.37
CA ASP A 117 15.50 -4.32 -11.63
C ASP A 117 15.14 -4.50 -10.16
N ILE A 118 15.16 -5.75 -9.69
CA ILE A 118 14.78 -6.09 -8.31
C ILE A 118 15.80 -5.59 -7.27
N ALA A 119 17.05 -5.30 -7.68
CA ALA A 119 18.04 -4.72 -6.77
C ALA A 119 17.75 -3.24 -6.44
N ARG A 120 16.85 -2.58 -7.19
CA ARG A 120 16.39 -1.22 -6.85
C ARG A 120 15.48 -1.18 -5.63
N THR A 121 14.82 -2.30 -5.29
CA THR A 121 13.82 -2.37 -4.22
C THR A 121 14.12 -3.43 -3.17
N HIS A 122 15.21 -4.20 -3.30
CA HIS A 122 15.63 -5.21 -2.32
C HIS A 122 17.16 -5.19 -2.18
N ASP A 123 17.67 -5.43 -0.97
CA ASP A 123 19.10 -5.63 -0.76
C ASP A 123 19.50 -7.06 -1.15
N LEU A 124 20.15 -7.18 -2.30
CA LEU A 124 20.65 -8.43 -2.86
C LEU A 124 22.19 -8.50 -2.83
N SER A 125 22.84 -7.64 -2.03
CA SER A 125 24.30 -7.52 -1.95
C SER A 125 25.02 -8.79 -1.51
N ARG A 126 24.32 -9.67 -0.77
CA ARG A 126 24.82 -10.99 -0.37
C ARG A 126 25.02 -11.92 -1.58
N GLY A 127 24.29 -11.70 -2.68
CA GLY A 127 24.25 -12.59 -3.84
C GLY A 127 23.72 -13.99 -3.52
N GLY A 128 23.79 -14.88 -4.50
CA GLY A 128 23.37 -16.27 -4.36
C GLY A 128 22.15 -16.62 -5.20
N LYS A 129 21.47 -17.72 -4.85
CA LYS A 129 20.28 -18.19 -5.56
C LYS A 129 19.01 -17.63 -4.92
N PHE A 130 18.11 -17.17 -5.77
CA PHE A 130 16.82 -16.63 -5.39
C PHE A 130 15.71 -17.23 -6.25
N THR A 131 14.54 -17.38 -5.67
CA THR A 131 13.31 -17.76 -6.36
C THR A 131 12.35 -16.59 -6.34
N LEU A 132 11.87 -16.19 -7.51
CA LEU A 132 10.95 -15.10 -7.71
C LEU A 132 9.59 -15.61 -8.17
N LYS A 133 8.52 -15.01 -7.66
CA LYS A 133 7.14 -15.26 -8.10
C LYS A 133 6.36 -13.95 -8.14
N ALA A 134 5.42 -13.84 -9.05
CA ALA A 134 4.47 -12.74 -9.08
C ALA A 134 3.04 -13.29 -9.01
N GLU A 135 2.22 -12.67 -8.18
CA GLU A 135 0.79 -12.91 -8.06
C GLU A 135 0.11 -11.57 -7.91
N GLY A 136 -1.07 -11.41 -8.51
CA GLY A 136 -1.83 -10.18 -8.38
C GLY A 136 -3.08 -10.16 -9.22
N MET A 137 -3.71 -8.99 -9.24
CA MET A 137 -4.90 -8.73 -10.03
C MET A 137 -4.73 -7.44 -10.82
N VAL A 138 -5.08 -7.49 -12.10
CA VAL A 138 -5.05 -6.36 -13.02
C VAL A 138 -6.49 -5.93 -13.29
N PRO A 139 -6.90 -4.71 -12.88
CA PRO A 139 -8.17 -4.12 -13.32
C PRO A 139 -8.15 -3.86 -14.83
N ILE A 140 -9.30 -4.09 -15.47
CA ILE A 140 -9.46 -4.05 -16.91
C ILE A 140 -10.60 -3.10 -17.26
N ALA A 141 -10.33 -2.22 -18.21
CA ALA A 141 -11.32 -1.45 -18.93
C ALA A 141 -11.48 -2.00 -20.35
N GLU A 142 -12.60 -1.67 -20.98
CA GLU A 142 -12.79 -1.90 -22.42
C GLU A 142 -11.79 -1.08 -23.25
N GLU A 143 -11.62 -1.44 -24.52
CA GLU A 143 -10.67 -0.78 -25.42
C GLU A 143 -10.91 0.75 -25.46
N ASN A 144 -9.84 1.53 -25.24
CA ASN A 144 -9.87 3.00 -25.13
C ASN A 144 -10.72 3.56 -23.97
N GLY A 145 -11.32 2.72 -23.14
CA GLY A 145 -12.05 3.12 -21.94
C GLY A 145 -11.15 3.25 -20.71
N THR A 146 -11.63 3.97 -19.70
CA THR A 146 -10.98 4.09 -18.39
C THR A 146 -11.87 3.64 -17.23
N GLU A 147 -13.11 3.26 -17.53
CA GLU A 147 -14.02 2.64 -16.58
C GLU A 147 -13.68 1.16 -16.41
N ILE A 148 -13.48 0.73 -15.17
CA ILE A 148 -13.14 -0.67 -14.86
C ILE A 148 -14.38 -1.54 -15.04
N THR A 149 -14.35 -2.42 -16.04
CA THR A 149 -15.44 -3.32 -16.41
C THR A 149 -15.15 -4.78 -16.09
N GLY A 150 -13.93 -5.09 -15.64
CA GLY A 150 -13.53 -6.42 -15.21
C GLY A 150 -12.16 -6.42 -14.55
N ALA A 151 -11.68 -7.61 -14.21
CA ALA A 151 -10.31 -7.80 -13.76
C ALA A 151 -9.76 -9.16 -14.16
N ALA A 152 -8.44 -9.27 -14.23
CA ALA A 152 -7.75 -10.53 -14.43
C ALA A 152 -6.79 -10.83 -13.28
N LYS A 153 -6.98 -11.97 -12.62
CA LYS A 153 -5.96 -12.52 -11.72
C LYS A 153 -4.85 -13.17 -12.53
N TYR A 154 -3.64 -13.12 -12.00
CA TYR A 154 -2.50 -13.81 -12.57
C TYR A 154 -1.62 -14.41 -11.48
N HIS A 155 -0.96 -15.51 -11.83
CA HIS A 155 0.21 -16.03 -11.15
C HIS A 155 1.26 -16.30 -12.21
N SER A 156 2.52 -15.98 -11.91
CA SER A 156 3.63 -16.27 -12.82
C SER A 156 4.19 -17.68 -12.64
N ASN A 157 5.08 -18.07 -13.54
CA ASN A 157 6.05 -19.12 -13.25
C ASN A 157 6.97 -18.72 -12.08
N GLU A 158 7.59 -19.72 -11.45
CA GLU A 158 8.76 -19.49 -10.60
C GLU A 158 9.95 -19.14 -11.50
N LEU A 159 10.65 -18.07 -11.17
CA LEU A 159 11.88 -17.67 -11.83
C LEU A 159 13.04 -17.86 -10.86
N HIS A 160 13.92 -18.82 -11.14
CA HIS A 160 15.13 -19.03 -10.37
C HIS A 160 16.29 -18.22 -10.96
N MET A 161 16.94 -17.40 -10.14
CA MET A 161 18.05 -16.54 -10.55
C MET A 161 19.27 -16.76 -9.66
N THR A 162 20.46 -16.75 -10.25
CA THR A 162 21.73 -16.63 -9.52
C THR A 162 22.23 -15.21 -9.68
N ILE A 163 22.28 -14.46 -8.58
CA ILE A 163 22.60 -13.03 -8.57
C ILE A 163 24.02 -12.83 -8.05
N ASP A 164 24.84 -12.11 -8.81
CA ASP A 164 26.12 -11.57 -8.34
C ASP A 164 25.83 -10.41 -7.39
N GLY A 165 26.14 -10.60 -6.11
CA GLY A 165 25.88 -9.62 -5.06
C GLY A 165 26.65 -8.31 -5.23
N LYS A 166 27.86 -8.33 -5.80
CA LYS A 166 28.64 -7.10 -6.05
C LYS A 166 28.01 -6.26 -7.16
N LYS A 167 27.52 -6.91 -8.21
CA LYS A 167 26.77 -6.22 -9.28
C LYS A 167 25.44 -5.70 -8.77
N ALA A 168 24.72 -6.49 -7.97
CA ALA A 168 23.46 -6.04 -7.37
C ALA A 168 23.68 -4.83 -6.44
N ALA A 169 24.72 -4.84 -5.61
CA ALA A 169 25.07 -3.71 -4.74
C ALA A 169 25.48 -2.44 -5.49
N SER A 170 25.84 -2.54 -6.78
CA SER A 170 26.14 -1.38 -7.64
C SER A 170 24.90 -0.75 -8.29
N VAL A 171 23.75 -1.42 -8.21
CA VAL A 171 22.48 -0.86 -8.67
C VAL A 171 22.02 0.18 -7.66
N GLU A 172 21.74 1.39 -8.12
CA GLU A 172 21.23 2.46 -7.27
C GLU A 172 19.83 2.09 -6.75
N ASN A 173 19.67 2.09 -5.42
CA ASN A 173 18.36 1.89 -4.79
C ASN A 173 17.39 2.97 -5.30
N ALA A 174 16.12 2.61 -5.51
CA ALA A 174 15.13 3.50 -6.10
C ALA A 174 14.99 4.85 -5.39
N PHE A 175 15.18 4.89 -4.07
CA PHE A 175 15.05 6.11 -3.26
C PHE A 175 16.29 6.43 -2.43
N GLY A 176 17.33 5.59 -2.39
CA GLY A 176 18.49 5.85 -1.56
C GLY A 176 18.13 6.12 -0.09
N ILE A 177 18.86 7.03 0.57
CA ILE A 177 18.59 7.46 1.95
C ILE A 177 18.09 8.90 1.96
N VAL A 178 16.94 9.14 2.60
CA VAL A 178 16.38 10.48 2.81
C VAL A 178 17.33 11.29 3.70
N LYS A 179 17.84 12.40 3.18
CA LYS A 179 18.80 13.25 3.90
C LYS A 179 18.04 14.15 4.88
N ARG A 180 18.20 13.89 6.17
CA ARG A 180 17.61 14.71 7.23
C ARG A 180 18.50 15.92 7.55
N GLY A 181 17.89 17.08 7.77
CA GLY A 181 18.53 18.18 8.51
C GLY A 181 18.85 17.77 9.96
N PRO A 182 19.64 18.55 10.71
CA PRO A 182 19.95 18.23 12.11
C PRO A 182 18.68 18.23 12.97
N LEU A 183 18.15 17.04 13.27
CA LEU A 183 17.02 16.87 14.18
C LEU A 183 17.49 16.96 15.64
N SER A 184 16.82 17.81 16.43
CA SER A 184 16.92 17.78 17.88
C SER A 184 16.45 16.41 18.38
N ARG A 185 17.37 15.62 18.91
CA ARG A 185 17.06 14.36 19.59
C ARG A 185 16.11 14.66 20.75
N ILE A 186 14.86 14.17 20.66
CA ILE A 186 13.89 13.80 21.73
C ILE A 186 12.47 14.05 21.18
N ASN A 187 11.72 13.00 20.76
CA ASN A 187 10.27 12.79 21.01
C ASN A 187 9.68 11.62 20.19
N LYS A 188 8.47 11.15 20.58
CA LYS A 188 7.81 9.88 20.17
C LYS A 188 6.57 10.01 19.21
N ARG A 189 6.43 11.07 18.38
CA ARG A 189 5.25 11.33 17.49
C ARG A 189 5.52 12.24 16.25
N THR A 190 5.04 11.99 15.03
CA THR A 190 5.34 12.64 13.71
C THR A 190 5.91 14.07 13.69
N SER A 191 6.84 14.30 12.75
CA SER A 191 7.43 15.61 12.43
C SER A 191 7.13 15.96 10.98
N ILE A 192 6.57 17.14 10.73
CA ILE A 192 6.49 17.65 9.37
C ILE A 192 7.89 18.13 8.97
N ASP A 193 8.36 17.74 7.79
CA ASP A 193 9.52 18.40 7.19
C ASP A 193 9.09 19.77 6.64
N MET A 194 9.33 20.81 7.42
CA MET A 194 8.98 22.18 7.07
C MET A 194 9.68 22.68 5.79
N GLN A 195 10.82 22.09 5.40
CA GLN A 195 11.54 22.45 4.18
C GLN A 195 10.87 21.89 2.92
N SER A 196 10.13 20.79 3.06
CA SER A 196 9.37 20.17 1.96
C SER A 196 8.07 20.90 1.63
N CYS A 197 7.59 21.83 2.47
CA CYS A 197 6.35 22.55 2.23
C CYS A 197 6.61 23.76 1.33
N GLY A 198 6.11 23.72 0.10
CA GLY A 198 6.35 24.77 -0.90
C GLY A 198 5.58 26.07 -0.58
N ASN A 199 4.48 25.97 0.16
CA ASN A 199 3.67 27.10 0.57
C ASN A 199 2.94 26.86 1.91
N ARG A 200 2.31 27.93 2.42
CA ARG A 200 1.58 27.89 3.70
C ARG A 200 0.31 27.04 3.64
N GLN A 201 -0.32 26.94 2.46
CA GLN A 201 -1.56 26.19 2.26
C GLN A 201 -1.32 24.68 2.39
N GLU A 202 -0.24 24.15 1.79
CA GLU A 202 0.18 22.75 1.93
C GLU A 202 0.46 22.39 3.38
N LEU A 203 1.21 23.24 4.09
CA LEU A 203 1.49 23.06 5.51
C LEU A 203 0.21 23.06 6.35
N GLN A 204 -0.72 23.98 6.07
CA GLN A 204 -2.00 24.05 6.77
C GLN A 204 -2.87 22.83 6.50
N ALA A 205 -2.94 22.38 5.24
CA ALA A 205 -3.68 21.18 4.84
C ALA A 205 -3.11 19.93 5.51
N LEU A 206 -1.79 19.71 5.45
CA LEU A 206 -1.17 18.55 6.12
C LEU A 206 -1.34 18.59 7.64
N THR A 207 -1.18 19.77 8.27
CA THR A 207 -1.43 19.93 9.71
C THR A 207 -2.88 19.59 10.08
N ALA A 208 -3.84 20.03 9.25
CA ALA A 208 -5.24 19.72 9.44
C ALA A 208 -5.54 18.23 9.23
N ALA A 209 -4.96 17.61 8.21
CA ALA A 209 -5.10 16.19 7.92
C ALA A 209 -4.53 15.31 9.03
N LEU A 210 -3.35 15.62 9.58
CA LEU A 210 -2.78 14.93 10.74
C LEU A 210 -3.70 15.03 11.97
N LYS A 211 -4.22 16.23 12.26
CA LYS A 211 -5.18 16.42 13.35
C LYS A 211 -6.46 15.61 13.14
N ALA A 212 -7.00 15.59 11.93
CA ALA A 212 -8.19 14.82 11.59
C ALA A 212 -7.93 13.31 11.67
N SER A 213 -6.79 12.83 11.14
CA SER A 213 -6.31 11.45 11.25
C SER A 213 -6.21 11.01 12.71
N ALA A 214 -5.65 11.86 13.60
CA ALA A 214 -5.56 11.56 15.02
C ALA A 214 -6.95 11.36 15.66
N GLN A 215 -7.90 12.23 15.34
CA GLN A 215 -9.28 12.16 15.85
C GLN A 215 -10.03 10.95 15.31
N LEU A 216 -9.94 10.69 14.00
CA LEU A 216 -10.56 9.54 13.34
C LEU A 216 -10.01 8.22 13.88
N SER A 217 -8.69 8.13 14.02
CA SER A 217 -8.02 6.94 14.55
C SER A 217 -8.40 6.69 16.01
N SER A 218 -8.47 7.72 16.85
CA SER A 218 -8.91 7.58 18.25
C SER A 218 -10.36 7.08 18.35
N LYS A 219 -11.27 7.63 17.54
CA LYS A 219 -12.67 7.15 17.47
C LYS A 219 -12.76 5.73 16.92
N SER A 220 -11.94 5.40 15.92
CA SER A 220 -11.89 4.07 15.32
C SER A 220 -11.43 3.02 16.34
N ALA A 221 -10.42 3.32 17.14
CA ALA A 221 -9.96 2.45 18.23
C ALA A 221 -11.08 2.13 19.25
N GLN A 222 -11.95 3.10 19.55
CA GLN A 222 -13.12 2.87 20.42
C GLN A 222 -14.19 2.04 19.71
N ALA A 223 -14.44 2.33 18.43
CA ALA A 223 -15.47 1.67 17.65
C ALA A 223 -15.18 0.19 17.36
N VAL A 224 -13.91 -0.23 17.33
CA VAL A 224 -13.52 -1.64 17.15
C VAL A 224 -14.30 -2.58 18.07
N SER A 225 -14.49 -2.21 19.34
CA SER A 225 -15.25 -3.03 20.31
C SER A 225 -16.72 -2.66 20.44
N GLN A 226 -17.13 -1.48 19.96
CA GLN A 226 -18.49 -0.95 20.14
C GLN A 226 -19.39 -1.20 18.91
N ASN A 227 -18.80 -1.48 17.75
CA ASN A 227 -19.53 -1.71 16.51
C ASN A 227 -19.03 -2.99 15.82
N GLN A 228 -19.55 -4.13 16.28
CA GLN A 228 -19.14 -5.45 15.79
C GLN A 228 -19.48 -5.63 14.31
N GLU A 229 -20.62 -5.14 13.82
CA GLU A 229 -21.01 -5.26 12.42
C GLU A 229 -19.98 -4.59 11.50
N LYS A 230 -19.64 -3.33 11.79
CA LYS A 230 -18.62 -2.61 11.04
C LYS A 230 -17.24 -3.25 11.21
N TYR A 231 -16.88 -3.72 12.40
CA TYR A 231 -15.61 -4.42 12.57
C TYR A 231 -15.52 -5.66 11.67
N MET A 232 -16.56 -6.48 11.65
CA MET A 232 -16.61 -7.70 10.86
C MET A 232 -16.64 -7.45 9.36
N GLU A 233 -17.22 -6.32 8.91
CA GLU A 233 -17.19 -5.89 7.51
C GLU A 233 -15.75 -5.73 6.97
N TYR A 234 -14.86 -5.09 7.74
CA TYR A 234 -13.50 -4.79 7.29
C TYR A 234 -12.45 -5.82 7.72
N PHE A 235 -12.55 -6.34 8.95
CA PHE A 235 -11.49 -7.16 9.56
C PHE A 235 -11.87 -8.63 9.79
N LYS A 236 -13.15 -8.99 9.57
CA LYS A 236 -13.69 -10.36 9.42
C LYS A 236 -13.50 -11.37 10.54
N ASP A 237 -12.56 -11.19 11.45
CA ASP A 237 -12.27 -12.14 12.51
C ASP A 237 -11.97 -11.42 13.83
N PRO A 238 -12.78 -11.64 14.89
CA PRO A 238 -12.57 -11.06 16.20
C PRO A 238 -11.19 -11.31 16.83
N GLN A 239 -10.47 -12.35 16.40
CA GLN A 239 -9.12 -12.65 16.91
C GLN A 239 -8.15 -11.47 16.72
N TYR A 240 -8.37 -10.64 15.70
CA TYR A 240 -7.52 -9.49 15.38
C TYR A 240 -7.96 -8.18 16.05
N MET A 241 -9.02 -8.17 16.87
CA MET A 241 -9.57 -6.92 17.43
C MET A 241 -8.54 -6.11 18.20
N GLN A 242 -7.74 -6.77 19.04
CA GLN A 242 -6.70 -6.08 19.83
C GLN A 242 -5.61 -5.48 18.92
N THR A 243 -5.20 -6.20 17.88
CA THR A 243 -4.23 -5.72 16.88
C THR A 243 -4.77 -4.49 16.14
N VAL A 244 -6.04 -4.53 15.70
CA VAL A 244 -6.69 -3.43 15.00
C VAL A 244 -6.85 -2.21 15.91
N GLN A 245 -7.32 -2.41 17.14
CA GLN A 245 -7.47 -1.33 18.12
C GLN A 245 -6.12 -0.69 18.47
N SER A 246 -5.08 -1.50 18.73
CA SER A 246 -3.72 -1.04 19.01
C SER A 246 -3.18 -0.22 17.85
N ARG A 247 -3.38 -0.66 16.60
CA ARG A 247 -2.89 0.07 15.43
C ARG A 247 -3.55 1.44 15.31
N PHE A 248 -4.87 1.53 15.48
CA PHE A 248 -5.56 2.82 15.49
C PHE A 248 -5.06 3.72 16.63
N GLN A 249 -4.78 3.18 17.81
CA GLN A 249 -4.19 3.97 18.91
C GLN A 249 -2.79 4.49 18.56
N ALA A 250 -1.94 3.64 17.95
CA ALA A 250 -0.61 4.01 17.51
C ALA A 250 -0.65 5.11 16.43
N VAL A 251 -1.51 4.97 15.42
CA VAL A 251 -1.70 6.01 14.39
C VAL A 251 -2.26 7.29 15.01
N ALA A 252 -3.20 7.19 15.97
CA ALA A 252 -3.73 8.36 16.67
C ALA A 252 -2.64 9.12 17.42
N GLN A 253 -1.75 8.41 18.11
CA GLN A 253 -0.61 8.98 18.83
C GLN A 253 0.41 9.60 17.88
N GLU A 254 0.74 8.90 16.79
CA GLU A 254 1.71 9.36 15.81
C GLU A 254 1.21 10.63 15.11
N SER A 255 -0.06 10.66 14.73
CA SER A 255 -0.71 11.80 14.06
C SER A 255 -0.95 13.02 14.96
N SER A 256 -0.79 12.90 16.29
CA SER A 256 -1.12 13.98 17.23
C SER A 256 -0.01 15.05 17.38
N SER A 257 0.99 15.04 16.51
CA SER A 257 2.18 15.90 16.55
C SER A 257 2.58 16.31 15.15
N THR A 258 3.18 17.50 15.03
CA THR A 258 3.76 17.99 13.79
C THR A 258 5.25 18.33 13.94
N THR A 259 5.86 18.09 15.12
CA THR A 259 7.20 18.57 15.45
C THR A 259 8.07 17.54 16.19
N GLY A 260 7.86 16.22 16.04
CA GLY A 260 8.70 15.21 16.72
C GLY A 260 8.70 13.82 16.09
N GLY A 261 9.14 12.78 16.79
CA GLY A 261 8.65 11.42 16.56
C GLY A 261 9.29 10.46 15.61
N SER A 262 8.51 9.40 15.38
CA SER A 262 8.94 8.14 14.80
C SER A 262 8.87 8.15 13.28
N THR A 263 7.99 8.98 12.72
CA THR A 263 7.85 9.24 11.28
C THR A 263 8.16 10.69 10.94
N THR A 264 8.64 10.91 9.71
CA THR A 264 8.73 12.24 9.10
C THR A 264 7.70 12.32 7.98
N TYR A 265 6.94 13.41 7.93
CA TYR A 265 5.91 13.65 6.92
C TYR A 265 6.30 14.85 6.05
N HIS A 266 6.48 14.61 4.76
CA HIS A 266 6.83 15.61 3.77
C HIS A 266 5.58 16.15 3.10
N CYS A 267 5.47 17.48 3.03
CA CYS A 267 4.42 18.17 2.28
C CYS A 267 4.54 17.92 0.78
N SER A 268 5.74 17.66 0.26
CA SER A 268 5.95 17.38 -1.15
C SER A 268 6.97 16.29 -1.35
N ASP A 269 6.96 15.74 -2.55
CA ASP A 269 7.89 14.71 -2.98
C ASP A 269 9.30 15.27 -3.20
N THR A 270 10.22 14.87 -2.32
CA THR A 270 11.64 15.18 -2.41
C THR A 270 12.48 14.02 -2.97
N MET A 271 11.84 12.90 -3.32
CA MET A 271 12.48 11.64 -3.71
C MET A 271 12.09 11.14 -5.11
N GLY A 272 11.19 11.84 -5.81
CA GLY A 272 10.75 11.53 -7.16
C GLY A 272 9.77 10.35 -7.27
N GLY A 273 9.01 10.04 -6.21
CA GLY A 273 8.02 8.96 -6.20
C GLY A 273 6.62 9.34 -6.74
N CYS A 274 6.34 10.62 -6.96
CA CYS A 274 5.02 11.09 -7.37
C CYS A 274 4.80 11.03 -8.89
N GLU A 275 4.57 9.83 -9.40
CA GLU A 275 4.05 9.62 -10.75
C GLU A 275 2.57 10.01 -10.86
N GLU A 276 2.05 10.10 -12.10
CA GLU A 276 0.64 10.46 -12.31
C GLU A 276 -0.30 9.46 -11.62
N GLY A 277 -1.22 9.99 -10.82
CA GLY A 277 -2.24 9.19 -10.11
C GLY A 277 -1.80 8.67 -8.74
N VAL A 278 -0.55 8.88 -8.31
CA VAL A 278 -0.14 8.66 -6.92
C VAL A 278 -0.62 9.85 -6.07
N LEU A 279 -1.38 9.59 -5.01
CA LEU A 279 -1.86 10.58 -4.05
C LEU A 279 -0.80 10.87 -2.99
N ALA A 280 -0.25 9.82 -2.40
CA ALA A 280 0.82 9.88 -1.42
C ALA A 280 1.61 8.57 -1.48
N TYR A 281 2.76 8.52 -0.83
CA TYR A 281 3.46 7.25 -0.63
C TYR A 281 4.31 7.24 0.63
N THR A 282 4.55 6.03 1.12
CA THR A 282 5.44 5.75 2.26
C THR A 282 6.68 5.01 1.81
N LEU A 283 7.81 5.31 2.46
CA LEU A 283 9.04 4.51 2.45
C LEU A 283 9.18 3.81 3.82
N PRO A 284 8.66 2.58 3.99
CA PRO A 284 8.59 1.92 5.31
C PRO A 284 9.96 1.75 5.97
N SER A 285 10.99 1.43 5.16
CA SER A 285 12.36 1.22 5.63
C SER A 285 13.00 2.47 6.26
N GLN A 286 12.42 3.65 6.01
CA GLN A 286 12.95 4.94 6.46
C GLN A 286 11.98 5.67 7.42
N ASN A 287 10.74 5.20 7.52
CA ASN A 287 9.64 5.85 8.24
C ASN A 287 9.34 7.26 7.72
N GLU A 288 9.29 7.39 6.40
CA GLU A 288 9.12 8.67 5.69
C GLU A 288 7.86 8.60 4.83
N VAL A 289 7.02 9.62 4.92
CA VAL A 289 5.76 9.74 4.15
C VAL A 289 5.82 10.99 3.29
N PHE A 290 5.34 10.92 2.05
CA PHE A 290 5.39 12.01 1.09
C PHE A 290 4.03 12.21 0.43
N ASN A 291 3.54 13.44 0.44
CA ASN A 291 2.37 13.81 -0.35
C ASN A 291 2.75 14.16 -1.79
N CYS A 292 1.94 13.69 -2.73
CA CYS A 292 2.02 14.12 -4.13
C CYS A 292 1.17 15.36 -4.38
N PRO A 293 1.42 16.12 -5.46
CA PRO A 293 0.64 17.33 -5.75
C PRO A 293 -0.88 17.12 -5.76
N ILE A 294 -1.33 15.97 -6.27
CA ILE A 294 -2.76 15.65 -6.36
C ILE A 294 -3.42 15.31 -5.00
N TYR A 295 -2.65 15.05 -3.93
CA TYR A 295 -3.19 15.01 -2.58
C TYR A 295 -3.91 16.32 -2.21
N TYR A 296 -3.34 17.46 -2.62
CA TYR A 296 -3.89 18.78 -2.29
C TYR A 296 -4.95 19.25 -3.28
N SER A 297 -4.83 18.89 -4.56
CA SER A 297 -5.77 19.34 -5.60
C SER A 297 -7.00 18.45 -5.75
N ASP A 298 -6.86 17.14 -5.53
CA ASP A 298 -7.90 16.16 -5.89
C ASP A 298 -8.62 15.58 -4.65
N LEU A 299 -8.01 15.64 -3.46
CA LEU A 299 -8.65 15.15 -2.22
C LEU A 299 -9.29 16.30 -1.42
N PRO A 300 -10.55 16.15 -0.97
CA PRO A 300 -11.10 17.03 0.04
C PRO A 300 -10.37 16.79 1.39
N PRO A 301 -10.38 17.78 2.32
CA PRO A 301 -9.79 17.58 3.65
C PRO A 301 -10.40 16.41 4.44
N LEU A 302 -11.72 16.24 4.31
CA LEU A 302 -12.49 15.15 4.90
C LEU A 302 -13.75 14.94 4.06
N SER A 303 -13.98 13.72 3.58
CA SER A 303 -15.13 13.42 2.74
C SER A 303 -16.40 13.17 3.57
N ASN A 304 -17.56 13.48 2.98
CA ASN A 304 -18.87 13.09 3.49
C ASN A 304 -19.48 11.92 2.72
N GLU A 305 -18.84 11.50 1.63
CA GLU A 305 -19.23 10.33 0.84
C GLU A 305 -18.62 9.07 1.45
N CYS A 306 -19.42 8.03 1.62
CA CYS A 306 -18.94 6.75 2.14
C CYS A 306 -17.84 6.20 1.24
N HIS A 307 -16.74 5.77 1.87
CA HIS A 307 -15.60 5.12 1.24
C HIS A 307 -14.79 6.00 0.27
N ALA A 308 -15.12 7.29 0.15
CA ALA A 308 -14.36 8.20 -0.69
C ALA A 308 -13.02 8.56 -0.03
N GLN A 309 -11.98 8.69 -0.87
CA GLN A 309 -10.66 9.12 -0.45
C GLN A 309 -10.70 10.60 0.00
N ASP A 310 -9.96 10.91 1.06
CA ASP A 310 -9.76 12.27 1.56
C ASP A 310 -8.39 12.41 2.23
N GLN A 311 -7.97 13.64 2.48
CA GLN A 311 -6.65 13.93 3.04
C GLN A 311 -6.44 13.26 4.41
N ALA A 312 -7.46 13.26 5.27
CA ALA A 312 -7.36 12.69 6.62
C ALA A 312 -7.14 11.17 6.62
N THR A 313 -7.89 10.45 5.79
CA THR A 313 -7.84 8.98 5.70
C THR A 313 -6.69 8.50 4.84
N THR A 314 -6.26 9.24 3.81
CA THR A 314 -4.98 9.01 3.13
C THR A 314 -3.80 9.20 4.09
N THR A 315 -3.79 10.25 4.92
CA THR A 315 -2.75 10.40 5.95
C THR A 315 -2.76 9.25 6.96
N LEU A 316 -3.93 8.77 7.37
CA LEU A 316 -4.06 7.58 8.23
C LEU A 316 -3.48 6.34 7.54
N HIS A 317 -3.87 6.08 6.29
CA HIS A 317 -3.39 4.97 5.45
C HIS A 317 -1.86 4.93 5.45
N GLU A 318 -1.22 6.03 5.05
CA GLU A 318 0.24 6.09 4.94
C GLU A 318 0.94 5.82 6.27
N LEU A 319 0.42 6.34 7.39
CA LEU A 319 1.00 6.08 8.71
C LEU A 319 0.93 4.61 9.12
N THR A 320 0.00 3.81 8.58
CA THR A 320 -0.06 2.36 8.87
C THR A 320 1.06 1.56 8.18
N HIS A 321 1.67 2.09 7.12
CA HIS A 321 2.83 1.48 6.45
C HIS A 321 4.14 1.67 7.21
N ASN A 322 4.15 2.46 8.30
CA ASN A 322 5.37 2.81 9.00
C ASN A 322 5.65 1.85 10.16
N PRO A 323 6.74 1.05 10.14
CA PRO A 323 7.06 0.12 11.21
C PRO A 323 7.32 0.79 12.57
N ALA A 324 7.78 2.04 12.58
CA ALA A 324 7.94 2.80 13.82
C ALA A 324 6.61 3.25 14.45
N VAL A 325 5.49 3.09 13.74
CA VAL A 325 4.13 3.27 14.28
C VAL A 325 3.65 1.96 14.91
N GLN A 326 3.66 0.86 14.15
CA GLN A 326 3.39 -0.48 14.69
C GLN A 326 3.97 -1.58 13.78
N GLU A 327 4.59 -2.59 14.38
CA GLU A 327 5.02 -3.83 13.70
C GLU A 327 4.05 -4.99 13.98
N PRO A 328 3.76 -5.87 12.99
CA PRO A 328 4.04 -5.67 11.57
C PRO A 328 3.31 -4.44 11.01
N PHE A 329 3.96 -3.69 10.13
CA PHE A 329 3.33 -2.59 9.40
C PHE A 329 2.37 -3.14 8.33
N CYS A 330 1.44 -2.31 7.85
CA CYS A 330 0.49 -2.72 6.82
C CYS A 330 1.15 -2.75 5.43
N GLU A 331 0.66 -3.64 4.57
CA GLU A 331 0.93 -3.71 3.14
C GLU A 331 -0.30 -3.17 2.37
N ASP A 332 -0.21 -3.17 1.04
CA ASP A 332 -1.26 -2.75 0.10
C ASP A 332 -1.97 -3.95 -0.56
N ASN A 333 -2.61 -4.77 0.26
CA ASN A 333 -3.24 -6.01 -0.19
C ASN A 333 -4.49 -5.76 -1.07
N GLY A 334 -5.16 -4.62 -0.90
CA GLY A 334 -6.32 -4.25 -1.70
C GLY A 334 -6.78 -2.82 -1.45
N TYR A 335 -6.79 -2.01 -2.50
CA TYR A 335 -7.31 -0.63 -2.48
C TYR A 335 -8.81 -0.58 -2.74
N GLY A 336 -9.48 0.38 -2.13
CA GLY A 336 -10.90 0.63 -2.28
C GLY A 336 -11.76 -0.38 -1.52
N TYR A 337 -12.97 0.06 -1.24
CA TYR A 337 -13.93 -0.65 -0.40
C TYR A 337 -14.17 -2.11 -0.82
N ASP A 338 -14.39 -2.34 -2.11
CA ASP A 338 -14.75 -3.65 -2.62
C ASP A 338 -13.61 -4.67 -2.50
N ARG A 339 -12.36 -4.24 -2.66
CA ARG A 339 -11.20 -5.12 -2.50
C ARG A 339 -10.85 -5.30 -1.04
N ALA A 340 -10.77 -4.21 -0.27
CA ALA A 340 -10.46 -4.27 1.16
C ALA A 340 -11.43 -5.18 1.91
N THR A 341 -12.73 -5.12 1.61
CA THR A 341 -13.76 -5.99 2.23
C THR A 341 -13.73 -7.43 1.72
N ALA A 342 -13.19 -7.70 0.52
CA ALA A 342 -13.05 -9.05 -0.03
C ALA A 342 -11.79 -9.80 0.45
N LEU A 343 -10.83 -9.13 1.10
CA LEU A 343 -9.63 -9.75 1.66
C LEU A 343 -9.97 -10.76 2.77
N SER A 344 -9.10 -11.77 2.95
CA SER A 344 -9.14 -12.61 4.15
C SER A 344 -8.91 -11.78 5.41
N ALA A 345 -9.21 -12.33 6.59
CA ALA A 345 -8.98 -11.62 7.85
C ALA A 345 -7.50 -11.29 8.06
N GLU A 346 -6.60 -12.24 7.75
CA GLU A 346 -5.14 -12.11 7.83
C GLU A 346 -4.63 -10.99 6.92
N GLN A 347 -5.13 -10.92 5.69
CA GLN A 347 -4.76 -9.88 4.74
C GLN A 347 -5.34 -8.53 5.12
N ALA A 348 -6.57 -8.50 5.64
CA ALA A 348 -7.26 -7.26 5.98
C ALA A 348 -6.67 -6.55 7.21
N VAL A 349 -6.25 -7.30 8.24
CA VAL A 349 -5.52 -6.74 9.39
C VAL A 349 -4.14 -6.20 8.99
N GLN A 350 -3.58 -6.64 7.87
CA GLN A 350 -2.33 -6.09 7.31
C GLN A 350 -2.54 -5.22 6.07
N ASN A 351 -3.75 -4.69 5.84
CA ASN A 351 -4.04 -3.84 4.68
C ASN A 351 -4.28 -2.41 5.13
N ALA A 352 -3.49 -1.45 4.65
CA ALA A 352 -3.59 -0.05 5.05
C ALA A 352 -4.98 0.54 4.76
N ASP A 353 -5.55 0.19 3.61
CA ASP A 353 -6.83 0.75 3.19
C ASP A 353 -8.02 0.23 4.01
N SER A 354 -7.92 -0.96 4.60
CA SER A 354 -8.92 -1.45 5.57
C SER A 354 -9.07 -0.50 6.76
N TYR A 355 -7.95 0.09 7.22
CA TYR A 355 -7.96 1.08 8.31
C TYR A 355 -8.52 2.42 7.86
N ALA A 356 -8.13 2.90 6.68
CA ALA A 356 -8.62 4.15 6.11
C ALA A 356 -10.15 4.12 5.90
N LEU A 357 -10.67 3.05 5.29
CA LEU A 357 -12.09 2.85 5.03
C LEU A 357 -12.91 2.65 6.31
N PHE A 358 -12.39 1.87 7.27
CA PHE A 358 -13.02 1.74 8.57
C PHE A 358 -13.08 3.10 9.28
N ALA A 359 -12.06 3.94 9.19
CA ALA A 359 -12.07 5.26 9.79
C ALA A 359 -12.99 6.27 9.06
N ASN A 360 -13.10 6.17 7.73
CA ASN A 360 -13.98 6.99 6.90
C ASN A 360 -15.47 6.79 7.24
N GLY A 361 -15.90 5.54 7.43
CA GLY A 361 -17.29 5.24 7.76
C GLY A 361 -17.71 5.97 9.03
N LYS A 362 -18.68 6.89 8.97
CA LYS A 362 -19.06 7.68 10.15
C LYS A 362 -19.52 6.78 11.29
N PHE A 363 -18.87 6.91 12.45
CA PHE A 363 -19.30 6.23 13.66
C PHE A 363 -20.54 6.93 14.21
N ASN A 364 -21.70 6.29 14.14
CA ASN A 364 -22.78 6.60 15.08
C ASN A 364 -22.34 6.11 16.46
N LEU A 365 -21.43 6.85 17.10
CA LEU A 365 -21.14 6.65 18.51
C LEU A 365 -22.46 6.91 19.23
N ILE A 366 -23.01 5.88 19.85
CA ILE A 366 -24.06 6.06 20.86
C ILE A 366 -23.37 6.78 22.01
N LEU A 367 -23.38 8.12 21.96
CA LEU A 367 -23.04 8.91 23.12
C LEU A 367 -24.10 8.59 24.17
N PRO A 368 -23.76 8.11 25.39
CA PRO A 368 -24.71 8.20 26.47
C PRO A 368 -25.06 9.68 26.61
N MET A 369 -26.32 10.02 26.41
CA MET A 369 -26.85 11.34 26.76
C MET A 369 -26.39 11.62 28.19
N LEU A 370 -25.55 12.63 28.35
CA LEU A 370 -25.38 13.28 29.65
C LEU A 370 -26.77 13.77 30.03
N ILE A 371 -27.38 13.07 30.98
CA ILE A 371 -28.55 13.55 31.69
C ILE A 371 -28.05 14.78 32.45
N ASP A 372 -28.46 15.96 32.00
CA ASP A 372 -28.35 17.18 32.78
C ASP A 372 -29.12 16.95 34.09
N PRO A 373 -28.50 17.09 35.27
CA PRO A 373 -29.24 17.20 36.50
C PRO A 373 -29.73 18.66 36.61
N ASP A 374 -31.04 18.85 36.46
CA ASP A 374 -31.75 20.02 37.00
C ASP A 374 -31.58 20.11 38.53
#